data_AF-A0A0P4WJR1-F1
#
_entry.id   AF-A0A0P4WJR1-F1
#
_cell.length_a   1.000
_cell.length_b   1.000
_cell.length_c   1.000
_cell.angle_alpha   90.00
_cell.angle_beta   90.00
_cell.angle_gamma   90.00
#
_symmetry.space_group_name_H-M   'P 1'
#
loop_
_entity.id
_entity.type
_entity.pdbx_description
1 polymer ?
#
loop_
_entity_poly.entity_id
_entity_poly.type
_entity_poly.pdbx_seq_one_letter_code
_entity_poly.pdbx_strand_id
1 'polypeptide(L)'
;MLKIQQNMVSISVPLNYKPGTLLMLVQRVSRHQIHRLPAEQWRSTSVVHVDIVKDPVNPTDYQPDEDPSKVTSHKTGRGPFQGTRWWEKVQPVMTCYKLVTADFRWFGLQARVERHIHDFERRIFLKFHRQVVCWLDQWYGLTLDDIRKLEDDTQEALQRQIESGEVRGTVVT
;
A
#
# COMPACT_ATOMS: atom_id res chain seq x y z
N MET A 1 22.00 7.84 -13.11
CA MET A 1 20.72 7.29 -13.61
C MET A 1 20.04 6.57 -12.46
N LEU A 2 18.88 7.06 -12.01
CA LEU A 2 18.13 6.48 -10.88
C LEU A 2 17.37 5.24 -11.35
N LYS A 3 17.40 4.15 -10.57
CA LYS A 3 16.55 2.98 -10.78
C LYS A 3 15.78 2.66 -9.51
N ILE A 4 14.46 2.56 -9.62
CA ILE A 4 13.56 2.11 -8.55
C ILE A 4 12.87 0.85 -9.05
N GLN A 5 12.91 -0.21 -8.26
CA GLN A 5 12.21 -1.46 -8.53
C GLN A 5 11.33 -1.84 -7.33
N GLN A 6 10.08 -2.18 -7.60
CA GLN A 6 9.13 -2.66 -6.61
C GLN A 6 8.63 -4.04 -7.02
N ASN A 7 8.92 -5.04 -6.19
CA ASN A 7 8.39 -6.39 -6.35
C ASN A 7 7.41 -6.69 -5.21
N MET A 8 6.18 -7.04 -5.55
CA MET A 8 5.14 -7.36 -4.57
C MET A 8 4.87 -8.86 -4.55
N VAL A 9 4.93 -9.46 -3.37
CA VAL A 9 4.40 -10.81 -3.12
C VAL A 9 3.32 -10.70 -2.06
N SER A 10 2.12 -11.15 -2.41
CA SER A 10 0.98 -11.27 -1.51
C SER A 10 0.88 -12.71 -1.00
N ILE A 11 0.85 -12.90 0.33
CA ILE A 11 0.56 -14.21 0.91
C ILE A 11 -0.88 -14.21 1.42
N SER A 12 -1.71 -15.03 0.79
CA SER A 12 -3.00 -15.47 1.31
C SER A 12 -2.81 -16.78 2.07
N VAL A 13 -3.50 -16.99 3.19
CA VAL A 13 -3.59 -18.29 3.88
C VAL A 13 -5.08 -18.69 3.94
N PRO A 14 -5.50 -19.93 3.63
CA PRO A 14 -5.57 -20.64 2.34
C PRO A 14 -7.00 -20.76 1.73
N LEU A 15 -7.05 -20.95 0.39
CA LEU A 15 -7.88 -21.86 -0.44
C LEU A 15 -9.43 -21.85 -0.47
N ASN A 16 -10.14 -20.75 -0.16
CA ASN A 16 -11.55 -20.63 -0.60
C ASN A 16 -11.85 -19.18 -1.02
N TYR A 17 -11.40 -18.85 -2.23
CA TYR A 17 -11.61 -17.55 -2.85
C TYR A 17 -13.09 -17.35 -3.21
N LYS A 18 -13.75 -16.37 -2.59
CA LYS A 18 -15.01 -15.81 -3.07
C LYS A 18 -14.74 -14.40 -3.64
N PRO A 19 -15.24 -14.08 -4.85
CA PRO A 19 -15.22 -12.71 -5.37
C PRO A 19 -15.78 -11.74 -4.32
N GLY A 20 -15.07 -10.64 -4.07
CA GLY A 20 -15.44 -9.64 -3.06
C GLY A 20 -14.71 -9.75 -1.70
N THR A 21 -13.85 -10.73 -1.46
CA THR A 21 -13.16 -10.83 -0.15
C THR A 21 -12.07 -9.74 0.01
N LEU A 22 -12.29 -8.72 0.88
CA LEU A 22 -11.22 -7.78 1.26
C LEU A 22 -10.11 -8.51 2.00
N LEU A 23 -8.98 -8.58 1.33
CA LEU A 23 -7.69 -8.90 1.90
C LEU A 23 -7.17 -7.62 2.61
N MET A 24 -7.41 -7.52 3.92
CA MET A 24 -6.84 -6.41 4.71
C MET A 24 -5.35 -6.59 4.87
N LEU A 25 -4.56 -5.60 4.47
CA LEU A 25 -3.11 -5.61 4.54
C LEU A 25 -2.61 -5.36 5.96
N VAL A 26 -2.57 -6.43 6.74
CA VAL A 26 -2.03 -6.42 8.08
C VAL A 26 -1.38 -7.74 8.46
N GLN A 27 -0.28 -7.60 9.17
CA GLN A 27 0.65 -8.67 9.46
C GLN A 27 0.03 -9.79 10.31
N ARG A 28 -0.29 -10.93 9.68
CA ARG A 28 -0.55 -12.19 10.41
C ARG A 28 0.68 -13.09 10.46
N VAL A 29 1.65 -12.89 9.56
CA VAL A 29 2.74 -13.84 9.38
C VAL A 29 4.10 -13.16 9.32
N SER A 30 5.05 -13.65 10.10
CA SER A 30 6.48 -13.36 10.00
C SER A 30 7.15 -14.46 9.19
N ARG A 31 6.86 -14.53 7.88
CA ARG A 31 7.66 -15.38 6.97
C ARG A 31 8.92 -14.61 6.59
N HIS A 32 10.05 -15.03 7.16
CA HIS A 32 11.35 -14.56 6.72
C HIS A 32 11.56 -14.96 5.26
N GLN A 33 12.13 -14.05 4.45
CA GLN A 33 12.57 -14.31 3.07
C GLN A 33 11.49 -14.80 2.09
N ILE A 34 10.29 -14.22 2.10
CA ILE A 34 9.25 -14.57 1.13
C ILE A 34 9.68 -14.36 -0.34
N HIS A 35 10.54 -13.36 -0.57
CA HIS A 35 11.11 -13.05 -1.88
C HIS A 35 12.31 -13.94 -2.26
N ARG A 36 12.71 -14.87 -1.39
CA ARG A 36 13.84 -15.81 -1.60
C ARG A 36 15.12 -15.12 -2.06
N LEU A 37 15.44 -13.99 -1.44
CA LEU A 37 16.64 -13.22 -1.76
C LEU A 37 17.92 -14.01 -1.42
N PRO A 38 19.00 -13.83 -2.20
CA PRO A 38 20.32 -14.32 -1.82
C PRO A 38 20.71 -13.82 -0.42
N ALA A 39 21.44 -14.64 0.34
CA ALA A 39 21.78 -14.34 1.74
C ALA A 39 22.51 -12.99 1.91
N GLU A 40 23.35 -12.61 0.95
CA GLU A 40 24.07 -11.34 0.95
C GLU A 40 23.14 -10.13 0.82
N GLN A 41 22.18 -10.20 -0.11
CA GLN A 41 21.17 -9.16 -0.29
C GLN A 41 20.23 -9.08 0.92
N TRP A 42 19.87 -10.22 1.51
CA TRP A 42 19.03 -10.24 2.71
C TRP A 42 19.73 -9.57 3.91
N ARG A 43 21.03 -9.77 4.10
CA ARG A 43 21.80 -9.13 5.18
C ARG A 43 21.78 -7.60 5.12
N SER A 44 21.66 -7.03 3.92
CA SER A 44 21.56 -5.58 3.69
C SER A 44 20.12 -5.10 3.57
N THR A 45 19.13 -5.98 3.67
CA THR A 45 17.70 -5.62 3.61
C THR A 45 17.18 -5.27 5.00
N SER A 46 16.54 -4.10 5.14
CA SER A 46 15.79 -3.73 6.34
C SER A 46 14.31 -4.11 6.19
N VAL A 47 13.72 -4.62 7.27
CA VAL A 47 12.28 -4.91 7.32
C VAL A 47 11.58 -3.75 8.02
N VAL A 48 10.71 -3.06 7.28
CA VAL A 48 9.88 -1.97 7.80
C VAL A 48 8.43 -2.42 7.85
N HIS A 49 7.81 -2.30 9.01
CA HIS A 49 6.39 -2.55 9.19
C HIS A 49 5.61 -1.26 8.99
N VAL A 50 4.46 -1.36 8.32
CA VAL A 50 3.54 -0.24 8.09
C VAL A 50 2.22 -0.57 8.77
N ASP A 51 1.84 0.22 9.77
CA ASP A 51 0.56 0.11 10.46
C ASP A 51 -0.40 1.20 10.01
N ILE A 52 -1.41 0.84 9.22
CA ILE A 52 -2.38 1.79 8.65
C ILE A 52 -3.24 2.53 9.70
N VAL A 53 -3.27 2.05 10.94
CA VAL A 53 -4.01 2.66 12.06
C VAL A 53 -3.10 3.50 12.94
N LYS A 54 -1.88 3.01 13.23
CA LYS A 54 -1.00 3.61 14.24
C LYS A 54 0.13 4.47 13.70
N ASP A 55 0.59 4.23 12.49
CA ASP A 55 1.73 4.98 11.96
C ASP A 55 1.34 6.45 11.73
N PRO A 56 2.26 7.39 12.02
CA PRO A 56 2.00 8.81 11.80
C PRO A 56 1.82 9.09 10.31
N VAL A 57 0.76 9.81 9.98
CA VAL A 57 0.48 10.31 8.64
C VAL A 57 0.97 11.75 8.53
N ASN A 58 1.57 12.11 7.39
CA ASN A 58 1.95 13.49 7.14
C ASN A 58 0.68 14.37 7.18
N PRO A 59 0.67 15.52 7.88
CA PRO A 59 -0.52 16.38 7.96
C PRO A 59 -1.10 16.77 6.60
N THR A 60 -0.25 16.93 5.57
CA THR A 60 -0.67 17.28 4.20
C THR A 60 -1.36 16.13 3.46
N ASP A 61 -1.19 14.88 3.91
CA ASP A 61 -1.88 13.72 3.36
C ASP A 61 -3.06 13.27 4.21
N TYR A 62 -3.25 13.83 5.40
CA TYR A 62 -4.28 13.34 6.32
C TYR A 62 -5.66 13.75 5.85
N GLN A 63 -6.51 12.75 5.60
CA GLN A 63 -7.93 12.93 5.32
C GLN A 63 -8.76 12.11 6.32
N PRO A 64 -9.74 12.70 7.03
CA PRO A 64 -10.54 12.00 8.03
C PRO A 64 -11.34 10.81 7.47
N ASP A 65 -11.80 10.90 6.24
CA ASP A 65 -12.50 9.86 5.48
C ASP A 65 -11.57 8.78 4.92
N GLU A 66 -10.26 8.98 5.02
CA GLU A 66 -9.22 8.00 4.72
C GLU A 66 -8.51 7.54 6.02
N ASP A 67 -9.20 7.62 7.16
CA ASP A 67 -8.71 7.16 8.45
C ASP A 67 -9.35 5.84 8.89
N PRO A 68 -8.61 4.71 8.84
CA PRO A 68 -9.15 3.41 9.22
C PRO A 68 -9.56 3.33 10.70
N SER A 69 -9.11 4.27 11.55
CA SER A 69 -9.53 4.36 12.95
C SER A 69 -10.87 5.08 13.14
N LYS A 70 -11.41 5.68 12.08
CA LYS A 70 -12.65 6.47 12.07
C LYS A 70 -13.71 5.90 11.14
N VAL A 71 -13.30 5.23 10.07
CA VAL A 71 -14.21 4.73 9.02
C VAL A 71 -14.68 3.31 9.32
N THR A 72 -15.97 3.08 9.07
CA THR A 72 -16.59 1.75 9.08
C THR A 72 -17.25 1.50 7.73
N SER A 73 -16.95 0.36 7.11
CA SER A 73 -17.64 -0.07 5.89
C SER A 73 -19.08 -0.46 6.20
N HIS A 74 -20.03 0.09 5.44
CA HIS A 74 -21.43 -0.27 5.52
C HIS A 74 -21.73 -1.61 4.85
N LYS A 75 -21.00 -1.98 3.79
CA LYS A 75 -21.20 -3.26 3.09
C LYS A 75 -20.70 -4.46 3.89
N THR A 76 -19.62 -4.31 4.66
CA THR A 76 -18.99 -5.44 5.37
C THR A 76 -18.97 -5.30 6.89
N GLY A 77 -19.34 -4.14 7.44
CA GLY A 77 -19.25 -3.87 8.88
C GLY A 77 -17.83 -3.81 9.43
N ARG A 78 -16.82 -3.61 8.58
CA ARG A 78 -15.41 -3.64 8.97
C ARG A 78 -14.94 -2.25 9.37
N GLY A 79 -14.11 -2.18 10.41
CA GLY A 79 -13.73 -0.92 11.02
C GLY A 79 -14.76 -0.48 12.08
N PRO A 80 -14.49 0.61 12.81
CA PRO A 80 -13.21 1.31 12.82
C PRO A 80 -12.16 0.46 13.54
N PHE A 81 -10.92 0.51 13.09
CA PHE A 81 -9.83 -0.28 13.68
C PHE A 81 -9.12 0.50 14.79
N GLN A 82 -9.03 -0.11 15.98
CA GLN A 82 -8.51 0.56 17.16
C GLN A 82 -7.69 -0.38 18.04
N GLY A 83 -6.83 0.20 18.88
CA GLY A 83 -5.97 -0.53 19.81
C GLY A 83 -4.67 -1.05 19.18
N THR A 84 -3.86 -1.70 20.01
CA THR A 84 -2.67 -2.43 19.57
C THR A 84 -3.08 -3.79 19.02
N ARG A 85 -2.33 -4.28 18.01
CA ARG A 85 -2.59 -5.59 17.37
C ARG A 85 -4.04 -5.73 16.88
N TRP A 86 -4.61 -4.63 16.39
CA TRP A 86 -6.01 -4.55 15.96
C TRP A 86 -6.37 -5.64 14.93
N TRP A 87 -5.40 -6.06 14.12
CA TRP A 87 -5.53 -7.12 13.12
C TRP A 87 -5.85 -8.51 13.66
N GLU A 88 -5.59 -8.79 14.94
CA GLU A 88 -5.91 -10.09 15.54
C GLU A 88 -7.41 -10.29 15.75
N LYS A 89 -8.13 -9.18 15.86
CA LYS A 89 -9.58 -9.16 16.12
C LYS A 89 -10.40 -9.10 14.83
N VAL A 90 -9.76 -9.13 13.67
CA VAL A 90 -10.44 -8.97 12.38
C VAL A 90 -10.13 -10.14 11.47
N GLN A 91 -11.13 -10.60 10.73
CA GLN A 91 -10.98 -11.55 9.63
C GLN A 91 -11.84 -11.12 8.44
N PRO A 92 -11.39 -11.37 7.20
CA PRO A 92 -10.11 -11.96 6.82
C PRO A 92 -8.97 -10.93 6.79
N VAL A 93 -7.75 -11.35 7.12
CA VAL A 93 -6.54 -10.51 7.10
C VAL A 93 -5.47 -11.16 6.21
N MET A 94 -4.72 -10.33 5.47
CA MET A 94 -3.60 -10.70 4.61
C MET A 94 -2.35 -9.89 4.92
N THR A 95 -1.21 -10.22 4.34
CA THR A 95 -0.03 -9.37 4.43
C THR A 95 0.61 -9.23 3.05
N CYS A 96 0.90 -8.00 2.61
CA CYS A 96 1.74 -7.78 1.43
C CYS A 96 3.19 -7.58 1.86
N TYR A 97 4.10 -8.20 1.13
CA TYR A 97 5.52 -7.96 1.27
C TYR A 97 5.98 -7.21 0.02
N LYS A 98 6.17 -5.91 0.16
CA LYS A 98 6.72 -5.06 -0.91
C LYS A 98 8.22 -4.95 -0.73
N LEU A 99 8.97 -5.58 -1.63
CA LEU A 99 10.41 -5.42 -1.70
C LEU A 99 10.71 -4.19 -2.55
N VAL A 100 11.30 -3.17 -1.93
CA VAL A 100 11.70 -1.92 -2.60
C VAL A 100 13.21 -1.91 -2.72
N THR A 101 13.72 -1.69 -3.92
CA THR A 101 15.15 -1.49 -4.18
C THR A 101 15.33 -0.16 -4.90
N ALA A 102 16.18 0.70 -4.34
CA ALA A 102 16.60 1.95 -4.94
C ALA A 102 18.10 1.89 -5.22
N ASP A 103 18.50 2.17 -6.46
CA ASP A 103 19.91 2.27 -6.88
C ASP A 103 20.14 3.68 -7.46
N PHE A 104 20.91 4.50 -6.74
CA PHE A 104 21.26 5.85 -7.16
C PHE A 104 22.77 6.06 -7.19
N ARG A 105 23.35 5.90 -8.39
CA ARG A 105 24.80 6.05 -8.60
C ARG A 105 25.18 7.49 -8.88
N TRP A 106 25.44 8.24 -7.81
CA TRP A 106 26.04 9.57 -7.87
C TRP A 106 26.96 9.80 -6.67
N PHE A 107 28.23 10.10 -6.95
CA PHE A 107 29.23 10.39 -5.92
C PHE A 107 28.77 11.51 -4.97
N GLY A 108 28.82 11.25 -3.66
CA GLY A 108 28.45 12.21 -2.62
C GLY A 108 26.94 12.36 -2.36
N LEU A 109 26.06 11.76 -3.18
CA LEU A 109 24.60 11.87 -3.02
C LEU A 109 23.86 10.54 -2.87
N GLN A 110 24.51 9.41 -3.17
CA GLN A 110 23.91 8.06 -3.13
C GLN A 110 23.03 7.80 -1.89
N ALA A 111 23.65 7.76 -0.71
CA ALA A 111 22.94 7.39 0.52
C ALA A 111 21.80 8.34 0.88
N ARG A 112 21.96 9.64 0.59
CA ARG A 112 20.94 10.65 0.88
C ARG A 112 19.71 10.46 0.00
N VAL A 113 19.91 10.24 -1.30
CA VAL A 113 18.82 10.08 -2.27
C VAL A 113 18.13 8.73 -2.09
N GLU A 114 18.88 7.64 -1.92
CA GLU A 114 18.29 6.30 -1.68
C GLU A 114 17.44 6.30 -0.40
N ARG A 115 17.93 6.91 0.68
CA ARG A 115 17.14 7.07 1.91
C ARG A 115 15.86 7.86 1.67
N HIS A 116 15.94 8.99 0.95
CA HIS A 116 14.78 9.81 0.66
C HIS A 116 13.72 9.04 -0.14
N ILE A 117 14.14 8.21 -1.12
CA ILE A 117 13.23 7.34 -1.87
C ILE A 117 12.53 6.36 -0.93
N HIS A 118 13.26 5.68 -0.04
CA HIS A 118 12.64 4.75 0.90
C HIS A 118 11.65 5.42 1.86
N ASP A 119 11.98 6.61 2.36
CA ASP A 119 11.09 7.40 3.21
C ASP A 119 9.81 7.82 2.45
N PHE A 120 9.95 8.20 1.19
CA PHE A 120 8.84 8.57 0.31
C PHE A 120 7.95 7.36 -0.05
N GLU A 121 8.55 6.21 -0.35
CA GLU A 121 7.81 4.97 -0.63
C GLU A 121 7.01 4.49 0.58
N ARG A 122 7.58 4.59 1.78
CA ARG A 122 6.85 4.29 3.02
C ARG A 122 5.64 5.22 3.18
N ARG A 123 5.80 6.51 2.90
CA ARG A 123 4.71 7.51 2.94
C ARG A 123 3.59 7.14 1.95
N ILE A 124 3.94 6.80 0.71
CA ILE A 124 2.98 6.37 -0.32
C ILE A 124 2.25 5.10 0.12
N PHE A 125 2.95 4.07 0.57
CA PHE A 125 2.32 2.82 0.98
C PHE A 125 1.38 3.01 2.16
N LEU A 126 1.75 3.82 3.15
CA LEU A 126 0.85 4.10 4.27
C LEU A 126 -0.44 4.76 3.78
N LYS A 127 -0.32 5.84 2.99
CA LYS A 127 -1.48 6.56 2.45
C LYS A 127 -2.38 5.67 1.58
N PHE A 128 -1.78 4.98 0.62
CA PHE A 128 -2.49 4.10 -0.31
C PHE A 128 -3.27 3.01 0.41
N HIS A 129 -2.66 2.31 1.37
CA HIS A 129 -3.35 1.21 2.05
C HIS A 129 -4.43 1.70 3.03
N ARG A 130 -4.31 2.91 3.58
CA ARG A 130 -5.40 3.56 4.31
C ARG A 130 -6.59 3.82 3.39
N GLN A 131 -6.36 4.41 2.21
CA GLN A 131 -7.38 4.65 1.19
C GLN A 131 -8.08 3.36 0.76
N VAL A 132 -7.32 2.32 0.40
CA VAL A 132 -7.87 1.02 -0.02
C VAL A 132 -8.84 0.45 1.01
N VAL A 133 -8.51 0.56 2.30
CA VAL A 133 -9.35 0.05 3.38
C VAL A 133 -10.57 0.95 3.63
N CYS A 134 -10.40 2.27 3.65
CA CYS A 134 -11.50 3.21 3.87
C CYS A 134 -12.50 3.25 2.70
N TRP A 135 -12.04 3.01 1.48
CA TRP A 135 -12.87 2.95 0.27
C TRP A 135 -13.43 1.56 -0.02
N LEU A 136 -13.39 0.66 0.98
CA LEU A 136 -13.90 -0.71 0.84
C LEU A 136 -15.29 -0.77 0.19
N ASP A 137 -16.21 0.10 0.61
CA ASP A 137 -17.57 0.09 0.07
C ASP A 137 -17.65 0.41 -1.43
N GLN A 138 -16.65 1.11 -1.99
CA GLN A 138 -16.64 1.48 -3.40
C GLN A 138 -16.29 0.29 -4.29
N TRP A 139 -15.37 -0.57 -3.86
CA TRP A 139 -14.87 -1.67 -4.67
C TRP A 139 -15.32 -3.06 -4.19
N TYR A 140 -15.86 -3.18 -2.96
CA TYR A 140 -16.42 -4.44 -2.48
C TYR A 140 -17.60 -4.89 -3.34
N GLY A 141 -17.46 -6.08 -3.92
CA GLY A 141 -18.43 -6.71 -4.80
C GLY A 141 -18.20 -6.49 -6.29
N LEU A 142 -17.18 -5.71 -6.69
CA LEU A 142 -16.82 -5.58 -8.10
C LEU A 142 -16.30 -6.91 -8.67
N THR A 143 -16.71 -7.23 -9.89
CA THR A 143 -16.20 -8.35 -10.67
C THR A 143 -14.92 -7.95 -11.40
N LEU A 144 -14.16 -8.93 -11.91
CA LEU A 144 -12.98 -8.63 -12.72
C LEU A 144 -13.33 -7.86 -14.01
N ASP A 145 -14.51 -8.08 -14.57
CA ASP A 145 -14.95 -7.34 -15.75
C ASP A 145 -15.29 -5.88 -15.41
N ASP A 146 -15.87 -5.63 -14.23
CA ASP A 146 -16.05 -4.25 -13.73
C ASP A 146 -14.70 -3.56 -13.52
N ILE A 147 -13.71 -4.27 -12.97
CA ILE A 147 -12.35 -3.74 -12.77
C ILE A 147 -11.71 -3.40 -14.11
N ARG A 148 -11.80 -4.25 -15.13
CA ARG A 148 -11.25 -3.98 -16.47
C ARG A 148 -11.88 -2.74 -17.09
N LYS A 149 -13.20 -2.60 -16.98
CA LYS A 149 -13.90 -1.41 -17.47
C LYS A 149 -13.44 -0.15 -16.74
N LEU A 150 -13.29 -0.22 -15.41
CA LEU A 150 -12.75 0.89 -14.63
C LEU A 150 -11.31 1.24 -15.01
N GLU A 151 -10.47 0.24 -15.32
CA GLU A 151 -9.11 0.46 -15.81
C GLU A 151 -9.11 1.21 -17.15
N ASP A 152 -9.96 0.79 -18.10
CA ASP A 152 -10.11 1.44 -19.41
C ASP A 152 -10.59 2.90 -19.26
N ASP A 153 -11.67 3.12 -18.51
CA ASP A 153 -12.24 4.46 -18.26
C ASP A 153 -11.22 5.37 -17.54
N THR A 154 -10.46 4.81 -16.58
CA THR A 154 -9.43 5.53 -15.84
C THR A 154 -8.24 5.87 -16.73
N GLN A 155 -7.82 4.97 -17.61
CA GLN A 155 -6.73 5.20 -18.56
C GLN A 155 -7.06 6.40 -19.46
N GLU A 156 -8.27 6.45 -20.03
CA GLU A 156 -8.69 7.59 -20.85
C GLU A 156 -8.73 8.90 -20.06
N ALA A 157 -9.29 8.87 -18.85
CA ALA A 157 -9.39 10.06 -18.01
C ALA A 157 -8.01 10.58 -17.58
N LEU A 158 -7.08 9.69 -17.25
CA LEU A 158 -5.70 10.05 -16.92
C LEU A 158 -4.97 10.64 -18.12
N GLN A 159 -5.15 10.07 -19.31
CA GLN A 159 -4.55 10.60 -20.53
C GLN A 159 -4.99 12.04 -20.79
N ARG A 160 -6.30 12.33 -20.68
CA ARG A 160 -6.83 13.71 -20.81
C ARG A 160 -6.26 14.65 -19.76
N GLN A 161 -6.09 14.19 -18.52
CA GLN A 161 -5.52 15.01 -17.46
C GLN A 161 -4.03 15.29 -17.63
N ILE A 162 -3.27 14.36 -18.19
CA ILE A 162 -1.86 14.59 -18.52
C ILE A 162 -1.75 15.64 -19.63
N GLU A 163 -2.67 15.61 -20.60
CA GLU A 163 -2.68 16.53 -21.74
C GLU A 163 -3.16 17.94 -21.36
N SER A 164 -4.18 18.07 -20.50
CA SER A 164 -4.87 19.35 -20.27
C SER A 164 -5.21 19.68 -18.81
N GLY A 165 -4.76 18.88 -17.84
CA GLY A 165 -5.09 19.05 -16.43
C GLY A 165 -4.10 19.92 -15.66
N GLU A 166 -4.54 20.43 -14.50
CA GLU A 166 -3.66 21.12 -13.55
C GLU A 166 -2.86 20.12 -12.71
N VAL A 167 -1.66 20.55 -12.27
CA VAL A 167 -0.81 19.76 -11.38
C VAL A 167 -1.51 19.57 -10.04
N ARG A 168 -1.63 18.30 -9.61
CA ARG A 168 -2.34 17.89 -8.39
C ARG A 168 -1.67 16.70 -7.72
N GLY A 169 -2.02 16.44 -6.46
CA GLY A 169 -1.54 15.29 -5.70
C GLY A 169 -0.46 15.63 -4.67
N THR A 170 0.30 14.62 -4.26
CA THR A 170 1.32 14.76 -3.20
C THR A 170 2.52 15.54 -3.70
N VAL A 171 2.78 16.69 -3.07
CA VAL A 171 3.97 17.50 -3.31
C VAL A 171 5.10 17.04 -2.39
N VAL A 172 6.30 16.85 -2.97
CA VAL A 172 7.54 16.60 -2.24
C VAL A 172 8.27 17.93 -2.13
N THR A 173 8.29 18.50 -0.92
CA THR A 173 9.09 19.68 -0.56
C THR A 173 10.44 19.26 0.01
#